data_AF-A0A7Y1T0R6-F1
#
_entry.id   AF-A0A7Y1T0R6-F1
#
_cell.length_a   1.000
_cell.length_b   1.000
_cell.length_c   1.000
_cell.angle_alpha   90.00
_cell.angle_beta   90.00
_cell.angle_gamma   90.00
#
_symmetry.space_group_name_H-M   'P 1'
#
loop_
_entity.id
_entity.type
_entity.pdbx_description
1 polymer ?
#
loop_
_entity_poly.entity_id
_entity_poly.type
_entity_poly.pdbx_seq_one_letter_code
_entity_poly.pdbx_strand_id
1 'polypeptide(L)'
;RPFKSITAENNALNALKTDLDNIIATRSDDIKKLEELYEDMTESDTLTNGLVLLQYKNKIKRLISEQASAIETRAQLESRLESIKVATEYERRRRIKRAAYKNEDDRYAQDRAALNYILNNTPRSNTQLTEDDLDFGNERRKNIAIMKNVNSVDNGYYLILAVHNSVDKRDDFIKKVVATGDKQIDFFYDVSTSKYYIFKRRTNSIDEANAIKQIDKDKPYNARLSIVKIEN
;
A
#
# COMPACT_ATOMS: atom_id res chain seq x y z
N ARG A 1 17.98 10.84 19.19
CA ARG A 1 18.69 11.18 17.93
C ARG A 1 17.67 11.79 16.97
N PRO A 2 17.91 12.99 16.43
CA PRO A 2 16.97 13.63 15.50
C PRO A 2 16.84 12.79 14.22
N PHE A 3 15.64 12.75 13.65
CA PHE A 3 15.38 12.09 12.37
C PHE A 3 16.17 12.82 11.28
N LYS A 4 17.18 12.15 10.70
CA LYS A 4 17.75 12.62 9.42
C LYS A 4 16.64 12.55 8.37
N SER A 5 16.43 13.64 7.65
CA SER A 5 15.40 13.71 6.61
C SER A 5 15.82 12.82 5.44
N ILE A 6 15.12 11.69 5.27
CA ILE A 6 15.30 10.76 4.13
C ILE A 6 15.12 11.51 2.81
N THR A 7 14.28 12.55 2.79
CA THR A 7 14.09 13.43 1.62
C THR A 7 15.36 14.20 1.26
N ALA A 8 16.12 14.70 2.25
CA ALA A 8 17.37 15.41 2.00
C ALA A 8 18.46 14.47 1.48
N GLU A 9 18.57 13.26 2.05
CA GLU A 9 19.51 12.22 1.56
C GLU A 9 19.14 11.75 0.14
N ASN A 10 17.85 11.56 -0.16
CA ASN A 10 17.38 11.20 -1.50
C ASN A 10 17.66 12.30 -2.52
N ASN A 11 17.44 13.58 -2.15
CA ASN A 11 17.74 14.70 -3.04
C ASN A 11 19.24 14.81 -3.32
N ALA A 12 20.09 14.61 -2.31
CA ALA A 12 21.55 14.61 -2.48
C ALA A 12 22.02 13.45 -3.38
N LEU A 13 21.46 12.24 -3.22
CA LEU A 13 21.75 11.10 -4.07
C LEU A 13 21.29 11.30 -5.52
N ASN A 14 20.11 11.90 -5.73
CA ASN A 14 19.63 12.23 -7.07
C ASN A 14 20.51 13.28 -7.75
N ALA A 15 20.97 14.30 -7.02
CA ALA A 15 21.92 15.28 -7.54
C ALA A 15 23.25 14.63 -7.94
N LEU A 16 23.81 13.78 -7.09
CA LEU A 16 25.02 13.00 -7.40
C LEU A 16 24.84 12.12 -8.65
N LYS A 17 23.66 11.53 -8.83
CA LYS A 17 23.34 10.76 -10.04
C LYS A 17 23.37 11.65 -11.29
N THR A 18 22.69 12.79 -11.25
CA THR A 18 22.67 13.75 -12.37
C THR A 18 24.07 14.25 -12.72
N ASP A 19 24.88 14.58 -11.72
CA ASP A 19 26.27 15.01 -11.93
C ASP A 19 27.11 13.89 -12.57
N LEU A 20 26.94 12.65 -12.10
CA LEU A 20 27.65 11.48 -12.64
C LEU A 20 27.23 11.18 -14.09
N ASP A 21 25.94 11.28 -14.41
CA ASP A 21 25.43 11.09 -15.78
C ASP A 21 26.03 12.14 -16.74
N ASN A 22 26.11 13.41 -16.31
CA ASN A 22 26.74 14.47 -17.09
C ASN A 22 28.23 14.21 -17.31
N ILE A 23 28.96 13.82 -16.26
CA ILE A 23 30.41 13.53 -16.36
C ILE A 23 30.65 12.32 -17.28
N ILE A 24 29.85 11.28 -17.17
CA ILE A 24 29.93 10.09 -18.03
C ILE A 24 29.70 10.49 -19.48
N ALA A 25 28.66 11.29 -19.77
CA ALA A 25 28.37 11.74 -21.13
C ALA A 25 29.53 12.55 -21.72
N THR A 26 29.99 13.59 -21.02
CA THR A 26 31.09 14.45 -21.51
C THR A 26 32.38 13.65 -21.72
N ARG A 27 32.76 12.77 -20.78
CA ARG A 27 33.97 11.95 -20.92
C ARG A 27 33.86 10.94 -22.06
N SER A 28 32.69 10.38 -22.30
CA SER A 28 32.48 9.47 -23.44
C SER A 28 32.70 10.19 -24.78
N ASP A 29 32.25 11.44 -24.90
CA ASP A 29 32.47 12.24 -26.10
C ASP A 29 33.95 12.65 -26.26
N ASP A 30 34.63 13.00 -25.16
CA ASP A 30 36.05 13.35 -25.19
C ASP A 30 36.94 12.15 -25.54
N ILE A 31 36.60 10.95 -25.03
CA ILE A 31 37.31 9.70 -25.38
C ILE A 31 37.16 9.42 -26.88
N LYS A 32 35.96 9.55 -27.45
CA LYS A 32 35.74 9.35 -28.90
C LYS A 32 36.59 10.30 -29.74
N LYS A 33 36.60 11.59 -29.41
CA LYS A 33 37.43 12.58 -30.12
C LYS A 33 38.92 12.26 -30.04
N LEU A 34 39.38 11.75 -28.89
CA LEU A 34 40.77 11.33 -28.72
C LEU A 34 41.11 10.06 -29.50
N GLU A 35 40.17 9.13 -29.62
CA GLU A 35 40.30 7.93 -30.45
C GLU A 35 40.36 8.28 -31.94
N GLU A 36 39.43 9.12 -32.42
CA GLU A 36 39.42 9.63 -33.81
C GLU A 36 40.73 10.34 -34.15
N LEU A 37 41.19 11.25 -33.28
CA LEU A 37 42.45 11.97 -33.48
C LEU A 37 43.67 11.03 -33.48
N TYR A 38 43.63 9.97 -32.68
CA TYR A 38 44.68 8.95 -32.66
C TYR A 38 44.70 8.16 -33.98
N GLU A 39 43.54 7.75 -34.48
CA GLU A 39 43.40 7.05 -35.76
C GLU A 39 43.90 7.91 -36.93
N ASP A 40 43.44 9.16 -37.04
CA ASP A 40 43.89 10.12 -38.07
C ASP A 40 45.41 10.29 -38.08
N MET A 41 46.03 10.39 -36.90
CA MET A 41 47.48 10.50 -36.77
C MET A 41 48.22 9.24 -37.21
N THR A 42 47.64 8.06 -37.00
CA THR A 42 48.23 6.78 -37.44
C THR A 42 48.05 6.50 -38.92
N GLU A 43 46.98 6.99 -39.54
CA GLU A 43 46.73 6.81 -40.98
C GLU A 43 47.47 7.84 -41.84
N SER A 44 47.72 9.03 -41.29
CA SER A 44 48.54 10.04 -41.97
C SER A 44 50.01 9.60 -42.01
N ASP A 45 50.63 9.62 -43.19
CA ASP A 45 52.05 9.27 -43.42
C ASP A 45 53.02 10.36 -42.90
N THR A 46 52.69 10.93 -41.75
CA THR A 46 53.42 12.02 -41.11
C THR A 46 54.53 11.48 -40.22
N LEU A 47 55.68 12.18 -40.15
CA LEU A 47 56.78 11.92 -39.21
C LEU A 47 56.36 12.20 -37.76
N THR A 48 55.33 11.52 -37.25
CA THR A 48 54.86 11.63 -35.88
C THR A 48 55.81 10.89 -34.94
N ASN A 49 56.19 11.55 -33.85
CA ASN A 49 57.09 10.97 -32.85
C ASN A 49 56.39 9.79 -32.16
N GLY A 50 56.85 8.55 -32.40
CA GLY A 50 56.24 7.34 -31.87
C GLY A 50 56.11 7.29 -30.34
N LEU A 51 56.95 8.03 -29.62
CA LEU A 51 56.88 8.14 -28.16
C LEU A 51 55.66 8.98 -27.72
N VAL A 52 55.31 10.01 -28.48
CA VAL A 52 54.10 10.83 -28.26
C VAL A 52 52.84 10.00 -28.54
N LEU A 53 52.84 9.26 -29.65
CA LEU A 53 51.73 8.38 -30.04
C LEU A 53 51.47 7.30 -28.97
N LEU A 54 52.52 6.71 -28.40
CA LEU A 54 52.41 5.75 -27.31
C LEU A 54 51.82 6.36 -26.02
N GLN A 55 52.18 7.60 -25.70
CA GLN A 55 51.61 8.32 -24.55
C GLN A 55 50.11 8.57 -24.74
N TYR A 56 49.68 8.96 -25.95
CA TYR A 56 48.26 9.13 -26.29
C TYR A 56 47.48 7.83 -26.12
N LYS A 57 47.97 6.73 -26.69
CA LYS A 57 47.36 5.40 -26.54
C LYS A 57 47.18 5.00 -25.07
N ASN A 58 48.22 5.21 -24.25
CA ASN A 58 48.17 4.89 -22.83
C ASN A 58 47.16 5.79 -22.08
N LYS A 59 47.07 7.07 -22.46
CA LYS A 59 46.10 8.00 -21.89
C LYS A 59 44.66 7.61 -22.23
N ILE A 60 44.38 7.27 -23.49
CA ILE A 60 43.07 6.78 -23.94
C ILE A 60 42.68 5.52 -23.16
N LYS A 61 43.58 4.52 -23.08
CA LYS A 61 43.34 3.28 -22.33
C LYS A 61 43.01 3.55 -20.86
N ARG A 62 43.70 4.48 -20.23
CA ARG A 62 43.43 4.89 -18.85
C ARG A 62 42.05 5.56 -18.73
N LEU A 63 41.70 6.46 -19.64
CA LEU A 63 40.40 7.15 -19.63
C LEU A 63 39.23 6.16 -19.81
N ILE A 64 39.38 5.17 -20.69
CA ILE A 64 38.39 4.08 -20.87
C ILE A 64 38.23 3.29 -19.56
N SER A 65 39.33 2.95 -18.89
CA SER A 65 39.28 2.24 -17.61
C SER A 65 38.60 3.07 -16.50
N GLU A 66 38.89 4.36 -16.42
CA GLU A 66 38.24 5.27 -15.46
C GLU A 66 36.74 5.41 -15.76
N GLN A 67 36.36 5.45 -17.04
CA GLN A 67 34.96 5.50 -17.49
C GLN A 67 34.19 4.24 -17.11
N ALA A 68 34.79 3.06 -17.29
CA ALA A 68 34.17 1.79 -16.87
C ALA A 68 33.87 1.76 -15.36
N SER A 69 34.80 2.25 -14.54
CA SER A 69 34.61 2.34 -13.08
C SER A 69 33.50 3.34 -12.69
N ALA A 70 33.38 4.46 -13.41
CA ALA A 70 32.29 5.42 -13.21
C ALA A 70 30.92 4.81 -13.55
N ILE A 71 30.83 4.06 -14.65
CA ILE A 71 29.59 3.35 -15.06
C ILE A 71 29.21 2.29 -14.02
N GLU A 72 30.16 1.53 -13.51
CA GLU A 72 29.91 0.55 -12.45
C GLU A 72 29.41 1.23 -11.16
N THR A 73 30.07 2.32 -10.75
CA THR A 73 29.66 3.11 -9.58
C THR A 73 28.23 3.63 -9.73
N ARG A 74 27.87 4.08 -10.95
CA ARG A 74 26.50 4.49 -11.26
C ARG A 74 25.49 3.37 -11.04
N ALA A 75 25.77 2.19 -11.58
CA ALA A 75 24.87 1.04 -11.45
C ALA A 75 24.69 0.64 -9.97
N GLN A 76 25.76 0.69 -9.18
CA GLN A 76 25.68 0.43 -7.74
C GLN A 76 24.84 1.49 -7.00
N LEU A 77 24.95 2.78 -7.36
CA LEU A 77 24.14 3.85 -6.79
C LEU A 77 22.64 3.67 -7.12
N GLU A 78 22.31 3.28 -8.34
CA GLU A 78 20.92 3.00 -8.75
C GLU A 78 20.31 1.84 -7.96
N SER A 79 21.06 0.75 -7.80
CA SER A 79 20.64 -0.40 -7.00
C SER A 79 20.38 -0.01 -5.54
N ARG A 80 21.28 0.79 -4.95
CA ARG A 80 21.11 1.31 -3.57
C ARG A 80 19.86 2.18 -3.45
N LEU A 81 19.64 3.10 -4.39
CA LEU A 81 18.46 3.96 -4.39
C LEU A 81 17.15 3.17 -4.43
N GLU A 82 17.09 2.12 -5.24
CA GLU A 82 15.90 1.28 -5.31
C GLU A 82 15.67 0.51 -4.01
N SER A 83 16.73 -0.06 -3.42
CA SER A 83 16.61 -0.72 -2.11
C SER A 83 16.13 0.23 -1.00
N ILE A 84 16.62 1.48 -1.00
CA ILE A 84 16.19 2.52 -0.04
C ILE A 84 14.71 2.87 -0.24
N LYS A 85 14.24 3.01 -1.48
CA LYS A 85 12.82 3.30 -1.77
C LYS A 85 11.92 2.18 -1.23
N VAL A 86 12.25 0.93 -1.51
CA VAL A 86 11.50 -0.23 -1.03
C VAL A 86 11.47 -0.28 0.50
N ALA A 87 12.62 -0.09 1.15
CA ALA A 87 12.72 -0.07 2.61
C ALA A 87 11.93 1.10 3.24
N THR A 88 11.96 2.27 2.61
CA THR A 88 11.23 3.46 3.07
C THR A 88 9.73 3.28 2.97
N GLU A 89 9.24 2.71 1.86
CA GLU A 89 7.82 2.40 1.67
C GLU A 89 7.33 1.35 2.67
N TYR A 90 8.15 0.32 2.92
CA TYR A 90 7.86 -0.67 3.96
C TYR A 90 7.74 -0.03 5.36
N GLU A 91 8.72 0.78 5.76
CA GLU A 91 8.68 1.48 7.05
C GLU A 91 7.54 2.49 7.13
N ARG A 92 7.21 3.19 6.04
CA ARG A 92 6.04 4.09 5.95
C ARG A 92 4.76 3.31 6.23
N ARG A 93 4.53 2.20 5.53
CA ARG A 93 3.36 1.33 5.74
C ARG A 93 3.29 0.80 7.17
N ARG A 94 4.43 0.40 7.74
CA ARG A 94 4.53 -0.07 9.13
C ARG A 94 4.16 1.01 10.13
N ARG A 95 4.61 2.25 9.92
CA ARG A 95 4.28 3.39 10.79
C ARG A 95 2.80 3.76 10.71
N ILE A 96 2.22 3.75 9.51
CA ILE A 96 0.78 3.97 9.32
C ILE A 96 -0.03 2.91 10.09
N LYS A 97 0.32 1.62 9.93
CA LYS A 97 -0.31 0.53 10.68
C LYS A 97 -0.19 0.70 12.19
N ARG A 98 0.99 1.08 12.69
CA ARG A 98 1.21 1.33 14.13
C ARG A 98 0.40 2.53 14.64
N ALA A 99 0.29 3.60 13.86
CA ALA A 99 -0.52 4.76 14.24
C ALA A 99 -2.02 4.40 14.29
N ALA A 100 -2.50 3.63 13.31
CA ALA A 100 -3.87 3.12 13.29
C ALA A 100 -4.18 2.18 14.47
N TYR A 101 -3.19 1.41 14.93
CA TYR A 101 -3.30 0.54 16.10
C TYR A 101 -3.25 1.33 17.43
N LYS A 102 -2.37 2.33 17.54
CA LYS A 102 -2.27 3.16 18.76
C LYS A 102 -3.51 4.01 19.03
N ASN A 103 -4.25 4.36 17.98
CA ASN A 103 -5.45 5.19 18.06
C ASN A 103 -6.74 4.35 17.93
N GLU A 104 -6.64 3.05 18.22
CA GLU A 104 -7.73 2.11 18.06
C GLU A 104 -8.81 2.25 19.13
N ASP A 105 -8.42 2.52 20.38
CA ASP A 105 -9.36 2.71 21.49
C ASP A 105 -10.23 3.96 21.29
N ASP A 106 -9.61 5.08 20.88
CA ASP A 106 -10.34 6.31 20.57
C ASP A 106 -11.27 6.12 19.35
N ARG A 107 -10.80 5.42 18.31
CA ARG A 107 -11.65 5.06 17.16
C ARG A 107 -12.82 4.19 17.59
N TYR A 108 -12.57 3.17 18.41
CA TYR A 108 -13.61 2.29 18.92
C TYR A 108 -14.64 3.09 19.74
N ALA A 109 -14.20 3.99 20.62
CA ALA A 109 -15.10 4.86 21.38
C ALA A 109 -15.97 5.75 20.47
N GLN A 110 -15.39 6.36 19.44
CA GLN A 110 -16.13 7.15 18.44
C GLN A 110 -17.13 6.29 17.65
N ASP A 111 -16.72 5.08 17.24
CA ASP A 111 -17.56 4.13 16.53
C ASP A 111 -18.75 3.66 17.37
N ARG A 112 -18.54 3.38 18.66
CA ARG A 112 -19.62 3.06 19.60
C ARG A 112 -20.58 4.23 19.79
N ALA A 113 -20.06 5.45 19.91
CA ALA A 113 -20.88 6.65 20.02
C ALA A 113 -21.74 6.88 18.76
N ALA A 114 -21.16 6.71 17.57
CA ALA A 114 -21.86 6.81 16.30
C ALA A 114 -22.95 5.74 16.15
N LEU A 115 -22.66 4.48 16.48
CA LEU A 115 -23.64 3.40 16.47
C LEU A 115 -24.82 3.70 17.40
N ASN A 116 -24.53 4.08 18.65
CA ASN A 116 -25.57 4.42 19.63
C ASN A 116 -26.42 5.61 19.17
N TYR A 117 -25.80 6.61 18.55
CA TYR A 117 -26.53 7.74 17.97
C TYR A 117 -27.49 7.27 16.86
N ILE A 118 -27.04 6.40 15.95
CA ILE A 118 -27.85 5.87 14.85
C ILE A 118 -29.01 5.01 15.39
N LEU A 119 -28.75 4.11 16.34
CA LEU A 119 -29.76 3.22 16.91
C LEU A 119 -30.89 3.98 17.64
N ASN A 120 -30.58 5.14 18.22
CA ASN A 120 -31.53 5.94 19.00
C ASN A 120 -32.23 7.03 18.21
N ASN A 121 -31.58 7.62 17.21
CA ASN A 121 -32.09 8.79 16.49
C ASN A 121 -32.63 8.49 15.08
N THR A 122 -32.47 7.26 14.58
CA THR A 122 -33.01 6.89 13.26
C THR A 122 -34.52 6.64 13.36
N PRO A 123 -35.36 7.45 12.71
CA PRO A 123 -36.80 7.22 12.70
C PRO A 123 -37.14 5.98 11.88
N ARG A 124 -38.22 5.31 12.24
CA ARG A 124 -38.73 4.18 11.46
C ARG A 124 -39.28 4.70 10.13
N SER A 125 -38.86 4.06 9.03
CA SER A 125 -39.41 4.30 7.71
C SER A 125 -40.54 3.31 7.42
N ASN A 126 -41.61 3.78 6.79
CA ASN A 126 -42.68 2.93 6.26
C ASN A 126 -42.41 2.49 4.82
N THR A 127 -41.33 2.97 4.22
CA THR A 127 -40.92 2.60 2.85
C THR A 127 -40.30 1.20 2.90
N GLN A 128 -40.77 0.31 2.03
CA GLN A 128 -40.21 -1.03 1.91
C GLN A 128 -38.80 -0.93 1.30
N LEU A 129 -37.82 -1.42 2.03
CA LEU A 129 -36.42 -1.47 1.61
C LEU A 129 -36.23 -2.59 0.57
N THR A 130 -35.45 -2.35 -0.47
CA THR A 130 -35.05 -3.37 -1.47
C THR A 130 -33.54 -3.61 -1.43
N GLU A 131 -33.05 -4.64 -2.16
CA GLU A 131 -31.60 -4.91 -2.24
C GLU A 131 -30.86 -3.75 -2.93
N ASP A 132 -31.46 -3.12 -3.95
CA ASP A 132 -30.86 -2.04 -4.73
C ASP A 132 -30.66 -0.75 -3.93
N ASP A 133 -31.42 -0.58 -2.85
CA ASP A 133 -31.28 0.55 -1.92
C ASP A 133 -30.04 0.41 -1.02
N LEU A 134 -29.39 -0.75 -1.00
CA LEU A 134 -28.32 -1.12 -0.08
C LEU A 134 -26.96 -1.25 -0.77
N ASP A 135 -25.99 -0.46 -0.32
CA ASP A 135 -24.58 -0.68 -0.65
C ASP A 135 -24.03 -1.75 0.29
N PHE A 136 -23.76 -2.96 -0.20
CA PHE A 136 -23.13 -4.03 0.60
C PHE A 136 -21.60 -3.90 0.69
N GLY A 137 -21.05 -2.91 -0.03
CA GLY A 137 -19.63 -2.63 -0.12
C GLY A 137 -18.85 -3.71 -0.85
N ASN A 138 -17.73 -4.12 -0.28
CA ASN A 138 -16.80 -5.02 -0.93
C ASN A 138 -17.38 -6.44 -1.08
N GLU A 139 -17.22 -7.01 -2.27
CA GLU A 139 -17.58 -8.41 -2.51
C GLU A 139 -16.84 -9.36 -1.58
N ARG A 140 -17.56 -10.38 -1.12
CA ARG A 140 -17.06 -11.36 -0.17
C ARG A 140 -16.95 -12.70 -0.86
N ARG A 141 -15.90 -13.45 -0.51
CA ARG A 141 -15.76 -14.82 -0.98
C ARG A 141 -16.86 -15.69 -0.36
N LYS A 142 -17.30 -16.72 -1.09
CA LYS A 142 -18.35 -17.64 -0.63
C LYS A 142 -17.91 -18.51 0.56
N ASN A 143 -16.61 -18.66 0.79
CA ASN A 143 -16.04 -19.41 1.90
C ASN A 143 -15.92 -18.57 3.18
N ILE A 144 -15.92 -19.24 4.34
CA ILE A 144 -15.74 -18.62 5.65
C ILE A 144 -14.35 -17.99 5.72
N ALA A 145 -14.29 -16.70 6.01
CA ALA A 145 -13.02 -16.00 6.26
C ALA A 145 -12.65 -16.11 7.74
N ILE A 146 -11.38 -16.37 8.03
CA ILE A 146 -10.84 -16.38 9.39
C ILE A 146 -10.04 -15.10 9.60
N MET A 147 -10.41 -14.33 10.62
CA MET A 147 -9.73 -13.11 11.04
C MET A 147 -9.10 -13.31 12.39
N LYS A 148 -7.91 -12.74 12.57
CA LYS A 148 -7.14 -12.83 13.81
C LYS A 148 -6.71 -11.46 14.28
N ASN A 149 -6.59 -11.31 15.60
CA ASN A 149 -6.19 -10.06 16.24
C ASN A 149 -7.13 -8.88 15.92
N VAL A 150 -8.44 -9.14 15.93
CA VAL A 150 -9.47 -8.11 15.85
C VAL A 150 -9.73 -7.58 17.25
N ASN A 151 -9.22 -6.39 17.54
CA ASN A 151 -9.33 -5.78 18.86
C ASN A 151 -10.79 -5.46 19.23
N SER A 152 -11.09 -5.52 20.53
CA SER A 152 -12.42 -5.22 21.10
C SER A 152 -13.57 -6.05 20.53
N VAL A 153 -13.26 -7.25 20.03
CA VAL A 153 -14.24 -8.21 19.49
C VAL A 153 -13.93 -9.59 20.06
N ASP A 154 -14.97 -10.33 20.44
CA ASP A 154 -14.79 -11.66 21.01
C ASP A 154 -14.63 -12.75 19.94
N ASN A 155 -14.03 -13.88 20.34
CA ASN A 155 -13.92 -15.06 19.48
C ASN A 155 -15.32 -15.64 19.15
N GLY A 156 -15.53 -16.05 17.90
CA GLY A 156 -16.80 -16.63 17.47
C GLY A 156 -17.05 -16.51 15.97
N TYR A 157 -18.27 -16.85 15.57
CA TYR A 157 -18.74 -16.77 14.19
C TYR A 157 -19.73 -15.61 14.05
N TYR A 158 -19.43 -14.70 13.14
CA TYR A 158 -20.19 -13.46 12.93
C TYR A 158 -20.93 -13.52 11.60
N LEU A 159 -22.23 -13.24 11.63
CA LEU A 159 -23.08 -13.13 10.45
C LEU A 159 -22.99 -11.72 9.89
N ILE A 160 -22.11 -11.55 8.90
CA ILE A 160 -21.80 -10.27 8.27
C ILE A 160 -22.88 -9.92 7.23
N LEU A 161 -23.44 -8.73 7.37
CA LEU A 161 -24.39 -8.11 6.45
C LEU A 161 -23.69 -7.38 5.31
N ALA A 162 -22.69 -6.54 5.61
CA ALA A 162 -21.99 -5.69 4.64
C ALA A 162 -20.54 -5.37 5.09
N VAL A 163 -19.69 -4.95 4.14
CA VAL A 163 -18.28 -4.63 4.41
C VAL A 163 -17.86 -3.33 3.72
N HIS A 164 -17.57 -2.29 4.49
CA HIS A 164 -17.19 -0.96 3.97
C HIS A 164 -15.80 -0.55 4.41
N ASN A 165 -15.16 0.32 3.64
CA ASN A 165 -13.91 1.00 3.99
C ASN A 165 -14.12 2.46 4.43
N SER A 166 -15.37 2.94 4.42
CA SER A 166 -15.74 4.31 4.76
C SER A 166 -16.75 4.32 5.90
N VAL A 167 -16.57 5.27 6.82
CA VAL A 167 -17.49 5.56 7.93
C VAL A 167 -18.86 5.98 7.40
N ASP A 168 -18.91 6.84 6.38
CA ASP A 168 -20.18 7.33 5.83
C ASP A 168 -21.01 6.20 5.21
N LYS A 169 -20.35 5.32 4.45
CA LYS A 169 -21.02 4.15 3.84
C LYS A 169 -21.51 3.16 4.88
N ARG A 170 -20.70 2.94 5.93
CA ARG A 170 -21.07 2.10 7.07
C ARG A 170 -22.32 2.67 7.76
N ASP A 171 -22.32 3.96 8.06
CA ASP A 171 -23.41 4.61 8.78
C ASP A 171 -24.68 4.70 7.94
N ASP A 172 -24.57 4.92 6.63
CA ASP A 172 -25.70 4.86 5.71
C ASP A 172 -26.36 3.47 5.70
N PHE A 173 -25.56 2.41 5.58
CA PHE A 173 -26.08 1.03 5.62
C PHE A 173 -26.78 0.74 6.96
N ILE A 174 -26.15 1.09 8.09
CA ILE A 174 -26.73 0.87 9.42
C ILE A 174 -28.03 1.66 9.56
N LYS A 175 -28.07 2.94 9.17
CA LYS A 175 -29.28 3.77 9.22
C LYS A 175 -30.42 3.14 8.42
N LYS A 176 -30.15 2.66 7.20
CA LYS A 176 -31.17 1.99 6.37
C LYS A 176 -31.73 0.74 7.03
N VAL A 177 -30.87 -0.10 7.62
CA VAL A 177 -31.31 -1.30 8.36
C VAL A 177 -32.12 -0.90 9.60
N VAL A 178 -31.63 0.03 10.42
CA VAL A 178 -32.33 0.50 11.63
C VAL A 178 -33.67 1.15 11.31
N ALA A 179 -33.78 1.86 10.18
CA ALA A 179 -35.03 2.47 9.73
C ALA A 179 -36.12 1.42 9.45
N THR A 180 -35.77 0.17 9.15
CA THR A 180 -36.75 -0.94 9.02
C THR A 180 -37.33 -1.38 10.37
N GLY A 181 -36.71 -0.96 11.48
CA GLY A 181 -37.03 -1.36 12.85
C GLY A 181 -36.11 -2.44 13.42
N ASP A 182 -35.18 -3.00 12.63
CA ASP A 182 -34.20 -3.97 13.12
C ASP A 182 -33.00 -3.25 13.76
N LYS A 183 -32.95 -3.28 15.10
CA LYS A 183 -31.86 -2.71 15.90
C LYS A 183 -30.79 -3.75 16.27
N GLN A 184 -30.94 -5.01 15.87
CA GLN A 184 -29.95 -6.06 16.13
C GLN A 184 -28.82 -5.97 15.11
N ILE A 185 -28.11 -4.85 15.10
CA ILE A 185 -27.02 -4.57 14.17
C ILE A 185 -25.84 -3.99 14.94
N ASP A 186 -24.67 -4.46 14.60
CA ASP A 186 -23.42 -3.99 15.15
C ASP A 186 -22.33 -4.07 14.07
N PHE A 187 -21.14 -3.56 14.35
CA PHE A 187 -19.99 -3.67 13.47
C PHE A 187 -18.69 -3.68 14.28
N PHE A 188 -17.63 -4.17 13.65
CA PHE A 188 -16.27 -3.99 14.14
C PHE A 188 -15.38 -3.48 13.01
N TYR A 189 -14.23 -2.89 13.38
CA TYR A 189 -13.21 -2.48 12.44
C TYR A 189 -12.01 -3.41 12.50
N ASP A 190 -11.57 -3.90 11.35
CA ASP A 190 -10.34 -4.67 11.23
C ASP A 190 -9.22 -3.76 10.70
N VAL A 191 -8.21 -3.53 11.54
CA VAL A 191 -7.03 -2.70 11.20
C VAL A 191 -6.21 -3.33 10.07
N SER A 192 -6.21 -4.66 9.95
CA SER A 192 -5.39 -5.35 8.97
C SER A 192 -5.87 -5.11 7.53
N THR A 193 -7.20 -5.11 7.33
CA THR A 193 -7.82 -4.82 6.03
C THR A 193 -8.32 -3.37 5.90
N SER A 194 -8.33 -2.61 7.00
CA SER A 194 -8.91 -1.26 7.07
C SER A 194 -10.37 -1.21 6.65
N LYS A 195 -11.17 -2.16 7.16
CA LYS A 195 -12.58 -2.33 6.80
C LYS A 195 -13.46 -2.48 8.03
N TYR A 196 -14.67 -1.94 7.92
CA TYR A 196 -15.78 -2.17 8.82
C TYR A 196 -16.59 -3.39 8.38
N TYR A 197 -16.79 -4.31 9.30
CA TYR A 197 -17.59 -5.51 9.12
C TYR A 197 -18.88 -5.33 9.91
N ILE A 198 -19.98 -5.11 9.20
CA ILE A 198 -21.30 -4.94 9.78
C ILE A 198 -21.93 -6.31 9.97
N PHE A 199 -22.38 -6.64 11.17
CA PHE A 199 -22.93 -7.95 11.51
C PHE A 199 -24.24 -7.83 12.29
N LYS A 200 -25.07 -8.86 12.19
CA LYS A 200 -26.35 -8.94 12.91
C LYS A 200 -26.25 -9.72 14.21
N ARG A 201 -25.44 -10.79 14.18
CA ARG A 201 -25.35 -11.76 15.28
C ARG A 201 -24.00 -12.45 15.33
N ARG A 202 -23.59 -12.79 16.55
CA ARG A 202 -22.47 -13.67 16.87
C ARG A 202 -23.01 -15.02 17.36
N THR A 203 -22.36 -16.11 16.94
CA THR A 203 -22.60 -17.47 17.46
C THR A 203 -21.29 -18.11 17.90
N ASN A 204 -21.38 -19.16 18.72
CA ASN A 204 -20.21 -19.91 19.18
C ASN A 204 -19.90 -21.11 18.27
N SER A 205 -20.87 -21.56 17.47
CA SER A 205 -20.71 -22.67 16.53
C SER A 205 -20.99 -22.23 15.09
N ILE A 206 -20.28 -22.87 14.16
CA ILE A 206 -20.52 -22.72 12.73
C ILE A 206 -21.88 -23.30 12.32
N ASP A 207 -22.35 -24.36 12.98
CA ASP A 207 -23.63 -25.00 12.68
C ASP A 207 -24.79 -24.05 12.98
N GLU A 208 -24.71 -23.35 14.11
CA GLU A 208 -25.68 -22.33 14.50
C GLU A 208 -25.68 -21.15 13.52
N ALA A 209 -24.50 -20.67 13.12
CA ALA A 209 -24.38 -19.61 12.13
C ALA A 209 -24.98 -20.00 10.77
N ASN A 210 -24.76 -21.24 10.34
CA ASN A 210 -25.33 -21.77 9.11
C ASN A 210 -26.85 -21.91 9.20
N ALA A 211 -27.39 -22.38 10.34
CA ALA A 211 -28.82 -22.47 10.55
C ALA A 211 -29.50 -21.09 10.48
N ILE A 212 -28.95 -20.09 11.15
CA ILE A 212 -29.47 -18.72 11.10
C ILE A 212 -29.38 -18.15 9.68
N LYS A 213 -28.26 -18.37 8.98
CA LYS A 213 -28.10 -17.94 7.59
C LYS A 213 -29.13 -18.55 6.62
N GLN A 214 -29.63 -19.75 6.92
CA GLN A 214 -30.67 -20.39 6.11
C GLN A 214 -32.06 -19.80 6.38
N ILE A 215 -32.36 -19.46 7.63
CA ILE A 215 -33.66 -18.94 8.06
C ILE A 215 -33.83 -17.46 7.69
N ASP A 216 -32.80 -16.64 7.85
CA ASP A 216 -32.91 -15.17 7.80
C ASP A 216 -32.79 -14.62 6.36
N LYS A 217 -33.26 -15.34 5.33
CA LYS A 217 -33.07 -14.91 3.91
C LYS A 217 -34.07 -13.87 3.42
N ASP A 218 -35.19 -13.69 4.12
CA ASP A 218 -36.34 -12.93 3.59
C ASP A 218 -36.17 -11.40 3.68
N LYS A 219 -35.14 -10.93 4.38
CA LYS A 219 -34.88 -9.49 4.53
C LYS A 219 -33.87 -9.01 3.47
N PRO A 220 -34.08 -7.83 2.86
CA PRO A 220 -33.22 -7.32 1.78
C PRO A 220 -31.75 -7.22 2.18
N TYR A 221 -31.48 -6.76 3.39
CA TYR A 221 -30.12 -6.61 3.92
C TYR A 221 -29.43 -7.94 4.26
N ASN A 222 -30.13 -9.07 4.16
CA ASN A 222 -29.56 -10.41 4.32
C ASN A 222 -29.21 -11.07 2.96
N ALA A 223 -29.49 -10.42 1.82
CA ALA A 223 -29.25 -10.98 0.49
C ALA A 223 -27.80 -11.47 0.28
N ARG A 224 -26.82 -10.77 0.88
CA ARG A 224 -25.39 -11.07 0.76
C ARG A 224 -24.76 -11.61 2.05
N LEU A 225 -25.53 -12.31 2.89
CA LEU A 225 -25.06 -12.79 4.18
C LEU A 225 -23.86 -13.74 4.09
N SER A 226 -22.81 -13.44 4.86
CA SER A 226 -21.59 -14.26 4.93
C SER A 226 -21.18 -14.52 6.37
N ILE A 227 -20.42 -15.59 6.60
CA ILE A 227 -19.91 -15.93 7.93
C ILE A 227 -18.41 -15.61 7.99
N VAL A 228 -17.99 -14.90 9.04
CA VAL A 228 -16.59 -14.65 9.37
C VAL A 228 -16.30 -15.27 10.74
N LYS A 229 -15.20 -16.01 10.86
CA LYS A 229 -14.70 -16.52 12.13
C LYS A 229 -13.65 -15.56 12.69
N ILE A 230 -13.77 -15.19 13.96
CA ILE A 230 -12.79 -14.38 14.68
C ILE A 230 -12.06 -15.27 15.69
N GLU A 231 -10.73 -15.21 15.63
CA GLU A 231 -9.78 -15.94 16.48
C GLU A 231 -8.67 -14.98 16.97
N ASN A 232 -8.88 -14.42 18.15
CA ASN A 232 -7.92 -13.62 18.92
C ASN A 232 -7.14 -14.49 19.90
#